data_AF-A0A397WB04-F1
#
_entry.id   AF-A0A397WB04-F1
#
_cell.length_a   1.000
_cell.length_b   1.000
_cell.length_c   1.000
_cell.angle_alpha   90.00
_cell.angle_beta   90.00
_cell.angle_gamma   90.00
#
_symmetry.space_group_name_H-M   'P 1'
#
loop_
_entity.id
_entity.type
_entity.pdbx_description
1 polymer ?
#
loop_
_entity_poly.entity_id
_entity_poly.type
_entity_poly.pdbx_seq_one_letter_code
_entity_poly.pdbx_strand_id
1 'polypeptide(L)'
;MTKKRTAKQEDSDEDDGYLNEPVAYRPYPVTNTKIKKTKYSTSLDPRGYIPVYEFTINNQPIMWDRENGYVHFTGIWKALGNNKADIARLVDTHPDLASTIKKVRGGFLKIQGTWMPHDKAYELCRRTCYEVRDELVSLFG
;
A
#
# COMPACT_ATOMS: atom_id res chain seq x y z
N MET A 1 -6.66 22.04 -27.29
CA MET A 1 -6.92 20.59 -27.26
C MET A 1 -5.76 19.91 -26.52
N THR A 2 -5.93 19.60 -25.24
CA THR A 2 -4.83 19.09 -24.40
C THR A 2 -5.02 17.60 -24.16
N LYS A 3 -4.16 16.77 -24.75
CA LYS A 3 -4.16 15.31 -24.57
C LYS A 3 -3.86 14.99 -23.10
N LYS A 4 -4.84 14.43 -22.38
CA LYS A 4 -4.62 13.79 -21.08
C LYS A 4 -3.74 12.55 -21.32
N ARG A 5 -2.53 12.54 -20.76
CA ARG A 5 -1.68 11.35 -20.70
C ARG A 5 -2.32 10.38 -19.71
N THR A 6 -2.99 9.35 -20.23
CA THR A 6 -3.38 8.18 -19.46
C THR A 6 -2.09 7.44 -19.07
N ALA A 7 -1.82 7.32 -17.77
CA ALA A 7 -0.76 6.45 -17.28
C ALA A 7 -1.11 5.01 -17.69
N LYS A 8 -0.22 4.41 -18.49
CA LYS A 8 -0.39 3.08 -19.05
C LYS A 8 -0.13 2.06 -17.94
N GLN A 9 -1.13 1.23 -17.65
CA GLN A 9 -0.94 -0.02 -16.92
C GLN A 9 -0.18 -0.96 -17.87
N GLU A 10 1.05 -1.30 -17.52
CA GLU A 10 1.81 -2.32 -18.23
C GLU A 10 1.53 -3.65 -17.53
N ASP A 11 0.78 -4.50 -18.23
CA ASP A 11 0.52 -5.88 -17.84
C ASP A 11 1.62 -6.78 -18.44
N SER A 12 1.89 -7.86 -17.71
CA SER A 12 2.78 -9.00 -18.00
C SER A 12 4.30 -8.74 -17.95
N ASP A 13 4.88 -9.03 -16.79
CA ASP A 13 6.21 -9.63 -16.68
C ASP A 13 6.00 -11.06 -16.15
N GLU A 14 6.63 -12.04 -16.77
CA GLU A 14 6.55 -13.48 -16.47
C GLU A 14 6.77 -13.75 -14.97
N ASP A 15 5.81 -14.44 -14.33
CA ASP A 15 5.80 -14.73 -12.89
C ASP A 15 6.83 -15.82 -12.57
N ASP A 16 8.07 -15.41 -12.36
CA ASP A 16 9.21 -16.25 -11.96
C ASP A 16 9.12 -16.79 -10.52
N GLY A 17 7.91 -16.81 -9.96
CA GLY A 17 7.65 -17.12 -8.57
C GLY A 17 8.33 -16.12 -7.64
N TYR A 18 8.09 -16.26 -6.34
CA TYR A 18 8.58 -15.35 -5.31
C TYR A 18 10.13 -15.34 -5.13
N LEU A 19 10.91 -15.95 -6.03
CA LEU A 19 12.32 -16.30 -5.83
C LEU A 19 13.22 -15.11 -5.48
N ASN A 20 12.88 -13.91 -5.96
CA ASN A 20 13.67 -12.68 -5.71
C ASN A 20 13.00 -11.71 -4.73
N GLU A 21 11.84 -12.05 -4.18
CA GLU A 21 11.08 -11.20 -3.25
C GLU A 21 11.39 -11.57 -1.79
N PRO A 22 11.66 -10.58 -0.91
CA PRO A 22 11.89 -10.82 0.51
C PRO A 22 10.75 -11.63 1.12
N VAL A 23 11.10 -12.73 1.79
CA VAL A 23 10.12 -13.59 2.48
C VAL A 23 9.29 -12.80 3.49
N ALA A 24 9.90 -11.79 4.13
CA ALA A 24 9.29 -10.97 5.16
C ALA A 24 8.03 -10.19 4.72
N TYR A 25 7.87 -9.92 3.42
CA TYR A 25 6.75 -9.13 2.90
C TYR A 25 5.80 -9.93 2.02
N ARG A 26 6.02 -11.24 1.89
CA ARG A 26 5.10 -12.10 1.16
C ARG A 26 3.75 -12.14 1.91
N PRO A 27 2.64 -12.23 1.18
CA PRO A 27 1.35 -12.29 1.83
C PRO A 27 1.21 -13.56 2.68
N TYR A 28 0.59 -13.43 3.85
CA TYR A 28 0.24 -14.59 4.65
C TYR A 28 -0.88 -15.39 3.97
N PRO A 29 -0.85 -16.74 4.05
CA PRO A 29 -1.85 -17.58 3.42
C PRO A 29 -3.25 -17.29 3.99
N VAL A 30 -4.20 -16.95 3.12
CA VAL A 30 -5.61 -16.75 3.47
C VAL A 30 -6.50 -17.39 2.41
N THR A 31 -7.66 -17.93 2.82
CA THR A 31 -8.57 -18.64 1.90
C THR A 31 -9.47 -17.71 1.10
N ASN A 32 -9.77 -16.53 1.63
CA ASN A 32 -10.88 -15.69 1.14
C ASN A 32 -10.43 -14.48 0.32
N THR A 33 -9.13 -14.18 0.27
CA THR A 33 -8.60 -12.96 -0.37
C THR A 33 -7.75 -13.32 -1.58
N LYS A 34 -8.16 -12.85 -2.76
CA LYS A 34 -7.36 -12.96 -3.98
C LYS A 34 -6.41 -11.78 -4.08
N ILE A 35 -5.13 -12.03 -3.82
CA ILE A 35 -4.06 -11.04 -3.85
C ILE A 35 -3.44 -11.03 -5.24
N LYS A 36 -3.35 -9.84 -5.84
CA LYS A 36 -2.74 -9.62 -7.15
C LYS A 36 -1.34 -9.04 -6.98
N LYS A 37 -0.43 -9.39 -7.89
CA LYS A 37 0.86 -8.70 -8.05
C LYS A 37 0.68 -7.63 -9.12
N THR A 38 1.15 -6.42 -8.88
CA THR A 38 1.06 -5.31 -9.84
C THR A 38 2.27 -4.40 -9.67
N LYS A 39 2.54 -3.56 -10.66
CA LYS A 39 3.60 -2.56 -10.63
C LYS A 39 3.04 -1.21 -11.09
N TYR A 40 3.33 -0.16 -10.34
CA TYR A 40 2.85 1.19 -10.63
C TYR A 40 4.01 2.15 -10.88
N SER A 41 4.09 2.71 -12.08
CA SER A 41 5.13 3.68 -12.43
C SER A 41 4.98 4.98 -11.64
N THR A 42 6.09 5.50 -11.12
CA THR A 42 6.15 6.75 -10.38
C THR A 42 7.56 7.32 -10.38
N SER A 43 7.70 8.63 -10.57
CA SER A 43 8.99 9.31 -10.46
C SER A 43 9.41 9.61 -9.02
N LEU A 44 8.55 9.32 -8.04
CA LEU A 44 8.82 9.56 -6.62
C LEU A 44 9.54 8.39 -5.94
N ASP A 45 9.67 7.25 -6.61
CA ASP A 45 10.47 6.13 -6.16
C ASP A 45 11.76 6.06 -6.99
N PRO A 46 12.95 5.87 -6.38
CA PRO A 46 14.21 5.74 -7.11
C PRO A 46 14.21 4.63 -8.17
N ARG A 47 13.39 3.59 -8.01
CA ARG A 47 13.23 2.50 -8.99
C ARG A 47 12.45 2.94 -10.24
N GLY A 48 11.78 4.09 -10.20
CA GLY A 48 10.85 4.54 -11.24
C GLY A 48 9.47 3.85 -11.19
N TYR A 49 9.28 2.95 -10.24
CA TYR A 49 8.03 2.20 -10.02
C TYR A 49 7.92 1.71 -8.58
N ILE A 50 6.70 1.32 -8.17
CA ILE A 50 6.43 0.63 -6.92
C ILE A 50 5.81 -0.74 -7.27
N PRO A 51 6.50 -1.86 -7.00
CA PRO A 51 5.92 -3.20 -7.13
C PRO A 51 5.06 -3.49 -5.89
N VAL A 52 3.80 -3.88 -6.08
CA VAL A 52 2.87 -4.09 -4.96
C VAL A 52 2.22 -5.48 -5.00
N TYR A 53 1.93 -6.00 -3.82
CA TYR A 53 0.77 -6.87 -3.65
C TYR A 53 -0.46 -5.99 -3.46
N GLU A 54 -1.59 -6.35 -4.09
CA GLU A 54 -2.84 -5.62 -3.92
C GLU A 54 -4.06 -6.53 -3.77
N PHE A 55 -4.98 -6.11 -2.92
CA PHE A 55 -6.35 -6.62 -2.85
C PHE A 55 -7.29 -5.47 -2.49
N THR A 56 -8.58 -5.75 -2.31
CA THR A 56 -9.59 -4.72 -2.01
C THR A 56 -10.36 -5.04 -0.74
N ILE A 57 -10.53 -4.04 0.12
CA ILE A 57 -11.45 -4.05 1.27
C ILE A 57 -12.39 -2.84 1.11
N ASN A 58 -13.71 -3.04 1.22
CA ASN A 58 -14.70 -1.95 1.12
C ASN A 58 -14.46 -1.02 -0.10
N ASN A 59 -14.19 -1.63 -1.26
CA ASN A 59 -13.86 -0.96 -2.53
C ASN A 59 -12.63 -0.04 -2.48
N GLN A 60 -11.79 -0.16 -1.46
CA GLN A 60 -10.51 0.53 -1.36
C GLN A 60 -9.35 -0.44 -1.63
N PRO A 61 -8.37 -0.04 -2.45
CA PRO A 61 -7.20 -0.84 -2.70
C PRO A 61 -6.32 -0.86 -1.45
N ILE A 62 -5.97 -2.05 -0.99
CA ILE A 62 -4.98 -2.28 0.04
C ILE A 62 -3.72 -2.76 -0.66
N MET A 63 -2.61 -2.07 -0.42
CA MET A 63 -1.36 -2.28 -1.13
C MET A 63 -0.18 -2.22 -0.18
N TRP A 64 0.84 -3.04 -0.47
CA TRP A 64 2.15 -2.90 0.14
C TRP A 64 3.24 -3.29 -0.84
N ASP A 65 4.40 -2.66 -0.68
CA ASP A 65 5.56 -2.83 -1.52
C ASP A 65 6.16 -4.22 -1.32
N ARG A 66 6.35 -4.95 -2.42
CA ARG A 66 6.86 -6.33 -2.40
C ARG A 66 8.33 -6.41 -2.01
N GLU A 67 9.11 -5.34 -2.20
CA GLU A 67 10.56 -5.33 -2.02
C GLU A 67 10.99 -4.69 -0.68
N ASN A 68 10.28 -3.66 -0.22
CA ASN A 68 10.66 -2.93 1.01
C ASN A 68 9.58 -2.91 2.10
N GLY A 69 8.42 -3.52 1.86
CA GLY A 69 7.35 -3.67 2.85
C GLY A 69 6.60 -2.40 3.21
N TYR A 70 6.84 -1.26 2.55
CA TYR A 70 6.05 -0.06 2.82
C TYR A 70 4.58 -0.32 2.50
N VAL A 71 3.71 -0.01 3.45
CA VAL A 71 2.26 -0.20 3.36
C VAL A 71 1.59 1.09 2.94
N HIS A 72 0.68 1.02 1.97
CA HIS A 72 -0.19 2.14 1.59
C HIS A 72 -1.29 2.35 2.63
N PHE A 73 -0.93 3.02 3.72
CA PHE A 73 -1.83 3.23 4.86
C PHE A 73 -3.08 4.05 4.50
N THR A 74 -2.99 4.94 3.51
CA THR A 74 -4.17 5.67 3.02
C THR A 74 -5.26 4.76 2.46
N GLY A 75 -4.90 3.63 1.83
CA GLY A 75 -5.87 2.62 1.39
C GLY A 75 -6.63 2.01 2.56
N ILE A 76 -5.91 1.56 3.59
CA ILE A 76 -6.47 0.98 4.82
C ILE A 76 -7.37 2.00 5.53
N TRP A 77 -6.90 3.22 5.70
CA TRP A 77 -7.64 4.28 6.39
C TRP A 77 -8.96 4.60 5.71
N LYS A 78 -8.98 4.64 4.37
CA LYS A 78 -10.21 4.83 3.61
C LYS A 78 -11.13 3.61 3.67
N ALA A 79 -10.58 2.39 3.76
CA ALA A 79 -11.36 1.16 3.88
C ALA A 79 -12.17 1.13 5.19
N LEU A 80 -11.67 1.80 6.23
CA LEU A 80 -12.37 2.06 7.49
C LEU A 80 -13.44 3.17 7.41
N GLY A 81 -13.60 3.83 6.26
CA GLY A 81 -14.52 4.96 6.09
C GLY A 81 -13.96 6.32 6.57
N ASN A 82 -12.70 6.38 7.00
CA ASN A 82 -12.09 7.63 7.49
C ASN A 82 -11.63 8.53 6.35
N ASN A 83 -11.48 9.83 6.62
CA ASN A 83 -10.97 10.80 5.65
C ASN A 83 -9.44 10.75 5.61
N LYS A 84 -8.85 10.81 4.40
CA LYS A 84 -7.40 10.86 4.21
C LYS A 84 -6.74 12.04 4.93
N ALA A 85 -7.48 13.14 5.16
CA ALA A 85 -6.98 14.32 5.86
C ALA A 85 -6.63 14.00 7.33
N ASP A 86 -7.33 13.05 7.95
CA ASP A 86 -7.12 12.67 9.35
C ASP A 86 -5.76 11.98 9.55
N ILE A 87 -5.22 11.35 8.49
CA ILE A 87 -3.88 10.75 8.52
C ILE A 87 -2.80 11.83 8.72
N ALA A 88 -2.99 13.03 8.15
CA ALA A 88 -2.03 14.12 8.36
C ALA A 88 -1.99 14.49 9.84
N ARG A 89 -3.16 14.66 10.46
CA ARG A 89 -3.26 14.94 11.89
C ARG A 89 -2.69 13.82 12.76
N LEU A 90 -2.89 12.56 12.39
CA LEU A 90 -2.31 11.40 13.10
C LEU A 90 -0.79 11.40 13.05
N VAL A 91 -0.22 11.77 11.90
CA VAL A 91 1.23 11.87 11.71
C VAL A 91 1.81 13.07 12.47
N ASP A 92 1.13 14.21 12.44
CA ASP A 92 1.61 15.44 13.10
C ASP A 92 1.69 15.27 14.63
N THR A 93 0.87 14.39 15.22
CA THR A 93 0.92 14.06 16.65
C THR A 93 1.99 13.02 17.03
N HIS A 94 2.65 12.39 16.04
CA HIS A 94 3.67 11.35 16.23
C HIS A 94 4.93 11.69 15.40
N PRO A 95 5.84 12.53 15.92
CA PRO A 95 7.01 12.99 15.17
C PRO A 95 7.95 11.86 14.71
N ASP A 96 8.01 10.77 15.48
CA ASP A 96 8.73 9.54 15.15
C ASP A 96 8.18 8.92 13.86
N LEU A 97 6.85 8.88 13.71
CA LEU A 97 6.19 8.40 12.51
C LEU A 97 6.47 9.32 11.32
N ALA A 98 6.41 10.64 11.51
CA ALA A 98 6.63 11.62 10.44
C ALA A 98 7.99 11.46 9.74
N SER A 99 9.03 11.02 10.46
CA SER A 99 10.37 10.82 9.91
C SER A 99 10.51 9.59 9.00
N THR A 100 9.61 8.62 9.12
CA THR A 100 9.74 7.32 8.42
C THR A 100 8.76 7.13 7.27
N ILE A 101 7.69 7.93 7.22
CA ILE A 101 6.67 7.85 6.17
C ILE A 101 7.15 8.44 4.84
N LYS A 102 6.62 7.88 3.75
CA LYS A 102 6.77 8.39 2.39
C LYS A 102 5.44 8.96 1.91
N LYS A 103 5.44 10.16 1.33
CA LYS A 103 4.25 10.77 0.73
C LYS A 103 4.35 10.68 -0.79
N VAL A 104 3.52 9.82 -1.40
CA VAL A 104 3.40 9.73 -2.87
C VAL A 104 2.35 10.74 -3.34
N ARG A 105 2.76 11.68 -4.18
CA ARG A 105 1.93 12.75 -4.75
C ARG A 105 2.10 12.80 -6.27
N GLY A 106 1.02 13.09 -7.00
CA GLY A 106 1.06 13.08 -8.47
C GLY A 106 1.17 11.66 -9.05
N GLY A 107 1.11 11.54 -10.37
CA GLY A 107 1.09 10.23 -11.03
C GLY A 107 -0.22 9.46 -10.82
N PHE A 108 -0.13 8.12 -10.80
CA PHE A 108 -1.29 7.23 -10.74
C PHE A 108 -2.08 7.38 -9.43
N LEU A 109 -3.38 7.67 -9.52
CA LEU A 109 -4.20 8.05 -8.35
C LEU A 109 -4.27 6.98 -7.26
N LYS A 110 -4.24 5.70 -7.64
CA LYS A 110 -4.41 4.58 -6.69
C LYS A 110 -3.30 4.56 -5.63
N ILE A 111 -2.05 4.83 -6.04
CA ILE A 111 -0.86 4.76 -5.15
C ILE A 111 -0.60 6.06 -4.39
N GLN A 112 -1.37 7.12 -4.62
CA GLN A 112 -1.16 8.40 -3.94
C GLN A 112 -1.56 8.31 -2.46
N GLY A 113 -0.83 9.04 -1.62
CA GLY A 113 -1.10 9.13 -0.20
C GLY A 113 0.10 8.81 0.66
N THR A 114 -0.18 8.35 1.88
CA THR A 114 0.82 8.02 2.90
C THR A 114 1.19 6.56 2.80
N TRP A 115 2.48 6.32 2.62
CA TRP A 115 3.12 5.02 2.73
C TRP A 115 3.95 5.00 4.00
N MET A 116 3.90 3.92 4.76
CA MET A 116 4.62 3.81 6.02
C MET A 116 5.30 2.43 6.15
N PRO A 117 6.35 2.30 6.96
CA PRO A 117 6.97 1.01 7.25
C PRO A 117 5.96 -0.02 7.76
N HIS A 118 6.20 -1.30 7.42
CA HIS A 118 5.30 -2.42 7.76
C HIS A 118 5.00 -2.51 9.25
N ASP A 119 6.03 -2.44 10.09
CA ASP A 119 5.94 -2.48 11.55
C ASP A 119 5.07 -1.33 12.10
N LYS A 120 5.26 -0.11 11.57
CA LYS A 120 4.47 1.06 11.96
C LYS A 120 3.02 0.99 11.50
N ALA A 121 2.78 0.47 10.30
CA ALA A 121 1.43 0.19 9.84
C ALA A 121 0.75 -0.83 10.75
N TYR A 122 1.44 -1.91 11.10
CA TYR A 122 0.93 -2.96 11.96
C TYR A 122 0.58 -2.43 13.36
N GLU A 123 1.49 -1.67 14.00
CA GLU A 123 1.29 -1.07 15.31
C GLU A 123 0.04 -0.17 15.36
N LEU A 124 -0.18 0.64 14.31
CA LEU A 124 -1.38 1.46 14.19
C LEU A 124 -2.63 0.63 13.95
N CYS A 125 -2.59 -0.29 12.97
CA CYS A 125 -3.73 -1.12 12.59
C CYS A 125 -4.23 -1.99 13.74
N ARG A 126 -3.34 -2.50 14.59
CA ARG A 126 -3.72 -3.24 15.80
C ARG A 126 -4.64 -2.46 16.75
N ARG A 127 -4.54 -1.13 16.75
CA ARG A 127 -5.32 -0.25 17.62
C ARG A 127 -6.55 0.30 16.94
N THR A 128 -6.49 0.53 15.62
CA THR A 128 -7.51 1.32 14.90
C THR A 128 -8.30 0.52 13.87
N CYS A 129 -7.83 -0.65 13.44
CA CYS A 129 -8.39 -1.40 12.30
C CYS A 129 -9.17 -2.65 12.71
N TYR A 130 -9.84 -2.63 13.87
CA TYR A 130 -10.58 -3.78 14.37
C TYR A 130 -11.61 -4.31 13.36
N GLU A 131 -12.34 -3.42 12.69
CA GLU A 131 -13.42 -3.78 11.75
C GLU A 131 -12.96 -4.55 10.50
N VAL A 132 -11.69 -4.44 10.11
CA VAL A 132 -11.14 -5.07 8.90
C VAL A 132 -9.94 -5.98 9.21
N ARG A 133 -9.79 -6.37 10.48
CA ARG A 133 -8.59 -7.06 10.99
C ARG A 133 -8.37 -8.42 10.33
N ASP A 134 -9.45 -9.14 10.02
CA ASP A 134 -9.39 -10.49 9.47
C ASP A 134 -8.90 -10.47 8.02
N GLU A 135 -9.28 -9.45 7.25
CA GLU A 135 -8.81 -9.23 5.88
C GLU A 135 -7.33 -8.79 5.84
N LEU A 136 -6.90 -8.04 6.87
CA LEU A 136 -5.53 -7.56 7.01
C LEU A 136 -4.53 -8.65 7.44
N VAL A 137 -4.99 -9.85 7.86
CA VAL A 137 -4.13 -11.01 8.13
C VAL A 137 -3.20 -11.30 6.96
N SER A 138 -3.70 -11.21 5.73
CA SER A 138 -2.89 -11.43 4.53
C SER A 138 -1.68 -10.49 4.40
N LEU A 139 -1.73 -9.31 5.01
CA LEU A 139 -0.66 -8.31 5.01
C LEU A 139 0.22 -8.41 6.26
N PHE A 140 -0.38 -8.63 7.44
CA PHE A 140 0.32 -8.48 8.72
C PHE A 140 0.62 -9.79 9.45
N GLY A 141 -0.10 -10.87 9.13
CA GLY A 141 -0.05 -12.14 9.87
C GLY A 141 -1.07 -12.21 10.99
#